data_AF-A0A920J382-F1
#
_entry.id   AF-A0A920J382-F1
#
_cell.length_a   1.000
_cell.length_b   1.000
_cell.length_c   1.000
_cell.angle_alpha   90.00
_cell.angle_beta   90.00
_cell.angle_gamma   90.00
#
_symmetry.space_group_name_H-M   'P 1'
#
loop_
_entity.id
_entity.type
_entity.pdbx_description
1 polymer ?
#
loop_
_entity_poly.entity_id
_entity_poly.type
_entity_poly.pdbx_seq_one_letter_code
_entity_poly.pdbx_strand_id
1 'polypeptide(L)' 'MKYHIGNAGKFVGQQSVQLHGGMGVTDELNVGHYFKRLTTIGTIFGNSDYHLTKYSKL' A
#
# COMPACT_ATOMS: atom_id res chain seq x y z
N MET A 1 -11.02 -5.41 -8.45
CA MET A 1 -9.57 -5.76 -8.39
C MET A 1 -8.70 -4.73 -7.67
N LYS A 2 -8.71 -3.43 -8.05
CA LYS A 2 -7.89 -2.40 -7.37
C LYS A 2 -8.14 -2.28 -5.86
N TYR A 3 -9.41 -2.35 -5.44
CA TYR A 3 -9.79 -2.33 -4.01
C TYR A 3 -9.06 -3.40 -3.19
N HIS A 4 -9.07 -4.65 -3.66
CA HIS A 4 -8.39 -5.76 -2.99
C HIS A 4 -6.87 -5.57 -2.95
N ILE A 5 -6.25 -5.19 -4.08
CA ILE A 5 -4.80 -4.99 -4.17
C ILE A 5 -4.34 -3.83 -3.28
N GLY A 6 -5.07 -2.72 -3.27
CA GLY A 6 -4.73 -1.56 -2.44
C GLY A 6 -4.81 -1.87 -0.94
N ASN A 7 -5.85 -2.60 -0.51
CA ASN A 7 -6.01 -2.98 0.90
C ASN A 7 -4.96 -4.01 1.34
N ALA A 8 -4.74 -5.07 0.55
CA ALA A 8 -3.73 -6.07 0.84
C ALA A 8 -2.31 -5.49 0.84
N GLY A 9 -1.99 -4.66 -0.16
CA GLY A 9 -0.69 -4.00 -0.27
C GLY A 9 -0.39 -3.07 0.90
N LYS A 10 -1.39 -2.29 1.34
CA LYS A 10 -1.27 -1.46 2.55
C LYS A 10 -1.03 -2.31 3.79
N PHE A 11 -1.83 -3.36 3.99
CA PHE A 11 -1.69 -4.25 5.15
C PHE A 11 -0.29 -4.87 5.21
N VAL A 12 0.16 -5.54 4.13
CA VAL A 12 1.47 -6.20 4.09
C VAL A 12 2.60 -5.18 4.25
N GLY A 13 2.50 -4.02 3.60
CA GLY A 13 3.50 -2.96 3.70
C GLY A 13 3.67 -2.46 5.14
N GLN A 14 2.55 -2.21 5.84
CA GLN A 14 2.58 -1.76 7.23
C GLN A 14 3.13 -2.83 8.18
N GLN A 15 2.72 -4.10 8.02
CA GLN A 15 3.26 -5.20 8.82
C GLN A 15 4.76 -5.40 8.57
N SER A 16 5.19 -5.26 7.31
CA SER A 16 6.61 -5.38 6.97
C SER A 16 7.45 -4.30 7.66
N VAL A 17 7.03 -3.03 7.62
CA VAL A 17 7.71 -1.95 8.37
C VAL A 17 7.71 -2.24 9.88
N GLN A 18 6.58 -2.66 10.44
CA GLN A 18 6.45 -2.96 11.87
C GLN A 18 7.41 -4.07 12.34
N LEU A 19 7.57 -5.14 11.56
CA LEU A 19 8.49 -6.25 11.88
C LEU A 19 9.95 -5.82 11.92
N HIS A 20 10.33 -4.77 11.19
CA HIS A 20 11.69 -4.23 11.17
C HIS A 20 11.91 -3.11 12.20
N GLY A 21 10.85 -2.66 12.89
CA GLY A 21 10.94 -1.58 13.88
C GLY A 21 11.47 -0.27 13.29
N GLY A 22 12.34 0.43 14.04
CA GLY A 22 12.94 1.69 13.58
C GLY A 22 13.77 1.57 12.29
N MET A 23 14.38 0.41 12.03
CA MET A 23 15.11 0.17 10.78
C MET A 23 14.18 0.00 9.57
N GLY A 24 12.90 -0.32 9.79
CA GLY A 24 11.91 -0.44 8.72
C GLY A 24 11.52 0.89 8.09
N VAL A 25 11.83 2.01 8.76
CA VAL A 25 11.53 3.38 8.31
C VAL A 25 12.77 4.15 7.85
N THR A 26 13.97 3.58 8.01
CA THR A 26 15.24 4.15 7.53
C THR A 26 15.51 3.70 6.09
N ASP A 27 16.45 4.36 5.40
CA ASP A 27 16.89 3.98 4.04
C ASP A 27 17.97 2.86 4.05
N GLU A 28 18.22 2.25 5.22
CA GLU A 28 19.20 1.18 5.41
C GLU A 28 18.69 -0.17 4.87
N LEU A 29 17.36 -0.33 4.78
CA LEU A 29 16.69 -1.52 4.29
C LEU A 29 15.73 -1.19 3.14
N ASN A 30 15.67 -2.08 2.15
CA ASN A 30 14.77 -1.92 0.99
C ASN A 30 13.27 -1.90 1.35
N VAL A 31 12.90 -2.35 2.56
CA VAL A 31 11.50 -2.40 3.02
C VAL A 31 10.82 -1.03 3.01
N GLY A 32 11.54 0.02 3.42
CA GLY A 32 11.02 1.40 3.36
C GLY A 32 10.73 1.85 1.93
N HIS A 33 11.60 1.48 0.98
CA HIS A 33 11.39 1.76 -0.44
C HIS A 33 10.17 1.01 -1.02
N TYR A 34 10.02 -0.27 -0.69
CA TYR A 34 8.85 -1.05 -1.12
C TYR A 34 7.55 -0.51 -0.53
N PHE A 35 7.56 -0.08 0.74
CA PHE A 35 6.40 0.53 1.38
C PHE A 35 5.99 1.84 0.69
N LYS A 36 6.96 2.73 0.40
CA LYS A 36 6.73 3.97 -0.37
C LYS A 36 6.12 3.65 -1.75
N ARG A 37 6.70 2.69 -2.47
CA ARG A 37 6.22 2.27 -3.80
C ARG A 37 4.81 1.67 -3.77
N LEU A 38 4.52 0.78 -2.83
CA LEU A 38 3.18 0.20 -2.66
C LEU A 38 2.14 1.27 -2.35
N THR A 39 2.49 2.24 -1.49
CA THR A 39 1.62 3.38 -1.17
C THR A 39 1.31 4.19 -2.42
N THR A 40 2.31 4.52 -3.23
CA THR A 40 2.13 5.22 -4.51
C THR A 40 1.29 4.43 -5.51
N ILE A 41 1.55 3.13 -5.67
CA ILE A 41 0.73 2.26 -6.54
C ILE A 41 -0.72 2.23 -6.05
N GLY A 42 -0.94 2.27 -4.74
CA GLY A 42 -2.27 2.28 -4.14
C GLY A 42 -3.11 3.52 -4.49
N THR A 43 -2.47 4.67 -4.73
CA THR A 43 -3.16 5.95 -4.98
C THR A 43 -3.21 6.35 -6.45
N ILE A 44 -2.24 5.90 -7.26
CA ILE A 44 -2.20 6.19 -8.70
C ILE A 44 -3.45 5.62 -9.41
N PHE A 45 -4.01 6.41 -10.33
CA PHE A 45 -5.23 6.15 -11.11
C PHE A 45 -6.49 5.95 -10.26
N GLY A 46 -6.53 6.55 -9.07
CA GLY A 46 -7.62 6.42 -8.12
C GLY A 46 -7.35 5.32 -7.10
N ASN A 47 -7.69 5.61 -5.84
CA ASN A 47 -7.45 4.73 -4.71
C ASN A 47 -8.49 3.58 -4.63
N SER A 48 -8.30 2.67 -3.66
CA SER A 48 -9.21 1.54 -3.42
C SER A 48 -10.68 1.96 -3.38
N ASP A 49 -11.00 3.03 -2.65
CA ASP A 49 -12.37 3.50 -2.43
C ASP A 49 -13.00 4.09 -3.70
N TYR A 50 -12.22 4.82 -4.50
CA TYR A 50 -12.65 5.32 -5.80
C TYR A 50 -13.10 4.17 -6.71
N HIS A 51 -12.30 3.10 -6.81
CA HIS A 51 -12.62 1.95 -7.64
C HIS A 51 -13.75 1.10 -7.07
N LEU A 52 -13.87 1.00 -5.74
CA LEU A 52 -15.01 0.34 -5.10
C LEU A 52 -16.31 1.09 -5.40
N THR A 53 -16.31 2.42 -5.21
CA THR A 53 -17.47 3.27 -5.48
C THR A 53 -17.89 3.23 -6.94
N LYS A 54 -16.93 3.23 -7.87
CA LYS A 54 -17.20 3.10 -9.31
C LYS A 54 -17.84 1.76 -9.64
N TYR A 55 -17.36 0.67 -9.05
CA TYR A 55 -17.93 -0.66 -9.25
C TYR A 55 -19.34 -0.79 -8.68
N SER A 56 -19.59 -0.23 -7.49
CA SER A 56 -20.91 -0.26 -6.84
C SER A 56 -21.98 0.58 -7.55
N LYS A 57 -21.59 1.45 -8.48
CA LYS A 57 -22.50 2.27 -9.31
C LYS A 57 -22.77 1.67 -10.69
N LEU A 58 -22.15 0.54 -11.00
CA LEU A 58 -22.34 -0.22 -12.24
C LEU A 58 -23.46 -1.24 -12.05
#